data_AF-A0A7Y2G8Y7-F1
#
_entry.id   AF-A0A7Y2G8Y7-F1
#
_cell.length_a   1.000
_cell.length_b   1.000
_cell.length_c   1.000
_cell.angle_alpha   90.00
_cell.angle_beta   90.00
_cell.angle_gamma   90.00
#
_symmetry.space_group_name_H-M   'P 1'
#
loop_
_entity.id
_entity.type
_entity.pdbx_description
1 polymer ?
#
loop_
_entity_poly.entity_id
_entity_poly.type
_entity_poly.pdbx_seq_one_letter_code
_entity_poly.pdbx_strand_id
1 'polypeptide(L)'
;MPKWLIPLMVILTVAALVPAALIARARNDNQTTTRINLIPDMDYQPRYRPQDANSAFVDGRAMRQFVDGTVARGELGEDDHLNRGQISGAWATTFPMPVTAGVMSRGQERYEIYCAPCHGVD
;
A
#
# COMPACT_ATOMS: atom_id res chain seq x y z
N MET A 1 0.81 0.50 -66.79
CA MET A 1 0.26 -0.01 -65.52
C MET A 1 -1.16 0.52 -65.38
N PRO A 2 -2.19 -0.32 -65.21
CA PRO A 2 -3.55 0.18 -65.07
C PRO A 2 -3.64 1.10 -63.84
N LYS A 3 -4.33 2.22 -63.98
CA LYS A 3 -4.32 3.35 -63.02
C LYS A 3 -4.82 2.98 -61.61
N TRP A 4 -5.51 1.85 -61.46
CA TRP A 4 -5.98 1.32 -60.17
C TRP A 4 -4.92 0.57 -59.35
N LEU A 5 -3.81 0.14 -59.97
CA LEU A 5 -2.75 -0.57 -59.25
C LEU A 5 -1.91 0.36 -58.35
N ILE A 6 -1.75 1.62 -58.74
CA ILE A 6 -1.01 2.61 -57.94
C ILE A 6 -1.65 2.82 -56.56
N PRO A 7 -2.96 3.15 -56.45
CA PRO A 7 -3.59 3.30 -55.14
C PRO A 7 -3.62 2.00 -54.35
N LEU A 8 -3.77 0.83 -55.01
CA LEU A 8 -3.71 -0.46 -54.34
C LEU A 8 -2.33 -0.71 -53.70
N MET A 9 -1.25 -0.45 -54.42
CA MET A 9 0.10 -0.61 -53.88
C MET A 9 0.37 0.34 -52.72
N VAL A 10 -0.12 1.59 -52.78
CA VAL A 10 -0.01 2.55 -51.68
C VAL A 10 -0.79 2.08 -50.44
N ILE A 11 -1.99 1.53 -50.61
CA ILE A 11 -2.77 1.00 -49.50
C ILE A 11 -2.05 -0.19 -48.85
N LEU A 12 -1.51 -1.11 -49.66
CA LEU A 12 -0.79 -2.29 -49.15
C LEU A 12 0.50 -1.91 -48.41
N THR A 13 1.26 -0.93 -48.90
CA THR A 13 2.49 -0.48 -48.22
C THR A 13 2.18 0.23 -46.91
N VAL A 14 1.16 1.09 -46.87
CA VAL A 14 0.72 1.73 -45.61
C VAL A 14 0.22 0.67 -44.62
N ALA A 15 -0.61 -0.28 -45.06
CA ALA A 15 -1.10 -1.36 -44.22
C ALA A 15 0.04 -2.23 -43.65
N ALA A 16 1.11 -2.45 -44.41
CA ALA A 16 2.29 -3.19 -43.95
C ALA A 16 3.13 -2.42 -42.92
N LEU A 17 3.17 -1.08 -43.01
CA LEU A 17 3.94 -0.24 -42.08
C LEU A 17 3.24 0.02 -40.74
N VAL A 18 1.90 -0.04 -40.70
CA VAL A 18 1.11 0.21 -39.48
C VAL A 18 1.50 -0.73 -38.31
N PRO A 19 1.58 -2.07 -38.47
CA PRO A 19 2.00 -2.96 -37.40
C PRO A 19 3.41 -2.65 -36.85
N ALA A 20 4.37 -2.33 -37.72
CA ALA A 20 5.73 -1.98 -37.31
C ALA A 20 5.76 -0.68 -36.49
N ALA A 21 4.97 0.32 -36.89
CA ALA A 21 4.82 1.56 -36.13
C ALA A 21 4.13 1.33 -34.77
N LEU A 22 3.11 0.48 -34.71
CA LEU A 22 2.44 0.13 -33.45
C LEU A 22 3.37 -0.64 -32.50
N ILE A 23 4.19 -1.56 -33.01
CA ILE A 23 5.20 -2.27 -32.21
C ILE A 23 6.29 -1.31 -31.73
N ALA A 24 6.80 -0.44 -32.60
CA ALA A 24 7.80 0.57 -32.24
C ALA A 24 7.27 1.49 -31.13
N ARG A 25 6.00 1.91 -31.23
CA ARG A 25 5.32 2.68 -30.19
C ARG A 25 5.16 1.88 -28.90
N ALA A 26 4.61 0.67 -28.96
CA ALA A 26 4.39 -0.16 -27.78
C ALA A 26 5.69 -0.53 -27.05
N ARG A 27 6.83 -0.56 -27.75
CA ARG A 27 8.16 -0.78 -27.16
C ARG A 27 8.76 0.47 -26.50
N ASN A 28 8.32 1.66 -26.90
CA ASN A 28 8.90 2.92 -26.43
C ASN A 28 8.00 3.69 -25.45
N ASP A 29 6.71 3.39 -25.44
CA ASP A 29 5.73 4.01 -24.53
C ASP A 29 5.54 3.18 -23.25
N ASN A 30 5.37 3.86 -22.12
CA ASN A 30 5.00 3.24 -20.85
C ASN A 30 3.47 3.18 -20.70
N GLN A 31 2.95 2.12 -20.08
CA GLN A 31 1.52 1.97 -19.80
C GLN A 31 1.19 2.54 -18.42
N THR A 32 0.10 3.29 -18.31
CA THR A 32 -0.45 3.78 -17.03
C THR A 32 -1.49 2.82 -16.42
N THR A 33 -1.93 1.83 -17.19
CA THR A 33 -2.85 0.79 -16.76
C THR A 33 -2.10 -0.42 -16.23
N THR A 34 -2.80 -1.27 -15.49
CA THR A 34 -2.27 -2.57 -15.07
C THR A 34 -1.92 -3.42 -16.29
N ARG A 35 -0.88 -4.25 -16.13
CA ARG A 35 -0.47 -5.21 -17.16
C ARG A 35 -1.55 -6.26 -17.37
N ILE A 36 -1.67 -6.75 -18.60
CA ILE A 36 -2.53 -7.88 -18.94
C ILE A 36 -2.01 -9.11 -18.20
N ASN A 37 -2.85 -9.70 -17.35
CA ASN A 37 -2.57 -10.97 -16.70
C ASN A 37 -3.27 -12.09 -17.47
N LEU A 38 -2.50 -12.93 -18.17
CA LEU A 38 -3.04 -13.97 -19.04
C LEU A 38 -3.59 -15.18 -18.26
N ILE A 39 -3.03 -15.48 -17.09
CA ILE A 39 -3.39 -16.65 -16.28
C ILE A 39 -3.60 -16.19 -14.82
N PRO A 40 -4.81 -15.72 -14.47
CA PRO A 40 -5.07 -15.10 -13.16
C PRO A 40 -5.41 -16.09 -12.03
N ASP A 41 -5.04 -17.37 -12.16
CA ASP A 41 -5.48 -18.51 -11.33
C ASP A 41 -5.65 -18.20 -9.82
N MET A 42 -4.57 -18.26 -9.04
CA MET A 42 -4.58 -17.99 -7.60
C MET A 42 -4.07 -16.58 -7.23
N ASP A 43 -4.00 -15.67 -8.20
CA ASP A 43 -3.59 -14.27 -7.98
C ASP A 43 -4.67 -13.52 -7.17
N TYR A 44 -5.94 -13.84 -7.42
CA TYR A 44 -7.10 -13.29 -6.73
C TYR A 44 -7.89 -14.44 -6.11
N GLN A 45 -7.76 -14.60 -4.80
CA GLN A 45 -8.39 -15.69 -4.07
C GLN A 45 -9.71 -15.23 -3.43
N PRO A 46 -10.69 -16.13 -3.22
CA PRO A 46 -11.96 -15.82 -2.56
C PRO A 46 -11.79 -15.73 -1.03
N ARG A 47 -10.80 -14.97 -0.57
CA ARG A 47 -10.55 -14.61 0.83
C ARG A 47 -10.14 -13.13 0.88
N TYR A 48 -10.46 -12.46 1.97
CA TYR A 48 -10.02 -11.08 2.19
C TYR A 48 -8.68 -11.03 2.90
N ARG A 49 -7.74 -10.25 2.37
CA ARG A 49 -6.49 -9.85 3.01
C ARG A 49 -6.68 -8.58 3.84
N PRO A 50 -5.70 -8.23 4.70
CA PRO A 50 -5.67 -6.93 5.35
C PRO A 50 -5.84 -5.79 4.34
N GLN A 51 -6.76 -4.88 4.62
CA GLN A 51 -7.08 -3.72 3.77
C GLN A 51 -7.68 -4.04 2.39
N ASP A 52 -8.18 -5.26 2.16
CA ASP A 52 -8.95 -5.55 0.95
C ASP A 52 -10.34 -4.89 0.97
N ALA A 53 -10.87 -4.62 -0.23
CA ALA A 53 -12.23 -4.16 -0.42
C ALA A 53 -13.24 -5.31 -0.24
N ASN A 54 -14.42 -5.00 0.29
CA ASN A 54 -15.52 -5.95 0.49
C ASN A 54 -16.87 -5.27 0.24
N SER A 55 -17.58 -5.72 -0.79
CA SER A 55 -18.89 -5.17 -1.18
C SER A 55 -20.07 -5.64 -0.31
N ALA A 56 -19.87 -6.60 0.58
CA ALA A 56 -20.92 -7.08 1.50
C ALA A 56 -21.30 -6.04 2.57
N PHE A 57 -20.45 -5.04 2.80
CA PHE A 57 -20.65 -4.00 3.80
C PHE A 57 -20.72 -2.61 3.16
N VAL A 58 -21.51 -1.71 3.76
CA VAL A 58 -21.77 -0.35 3.24
C VAL A 58 -20.50 0.49 3.09
N ASP A 59 -19.51 0.28 3.96
CA ASP A 59 -18.25 1.02 3.96
C ASP A 59 -17.18 0.44 3.02
N GLY A 60 -17.49 -0.65 2.32
CA GLY A 60 -16.60 -1.25 1.32
C GLY A 60 -15.33 -1.91 1.86
N ARG A 61 -15.18 -2.02 3.19
CA ARG A 61 -13.95 -2.51 3.84
C ARG A 61 -14.10 -3.96 4.26
N ALA A 62 -13.06 -4.77 4.08
CA ALA A 62 -13.01 -6.10 4.70
C ALA A 62 -12.71 -6.05 6.20
N MET A 63 -11.92 -5.06 6.65
CA MET A 63 -11.50 -4.91 8.04
C MET A 63 -12.66 -4.37 8.89
N ARG A 64 -13.16 -5.14 9.86
CA ARG A 64 -14.21 -4.70 10.79
C ARG A 64 -13.61 -4.09 12.04
N GLN A 65 -14.25 -3.04 12.56
CA GLN A 65 -13.90 -2.49 13.86
C GLN A 65 -14.26 -3.52 14.94
N PHE A 66 -13.47 -3.52 16.01
CA PHE A 66 -13.82 -4.29 17.20
C PHE A 66 -15.07 -3.70 17.84
N VAL A 67 -15.85 -4.56 18.51
CA VAL A 67 -16.99 -4.10 19.30
C VAL A 67 -16.44 -3.37 20.53
N ASP A 68 -17.04 -2.23 20.87
CA ASP A 68 -16.61 -1.43 22.01
C ASP A 68 -16.57 -2.26 23.31
N GLY A 69 -15.52 -2.05 24.10
CA GLY A 69 -15.28 -2.80 25.34
C GLY A 69 -14.67 -4.20 25.15
N THR A 70 -14.44 -4.65 23.90
CA THR A 70 -13.71 -5.91 23.66
C THR A 70 -12.24 -5.77 24.04
N VAL A 71 -11.71 -6.74 24.79
CA VAL A 71 -10.28 -6.84 25.13
C VAL A 71 -9.72 -8.12 24.52
N ALA A 72 -8.68 -8.00 23.69
CA ALA A 72 -8.02 -9.15 23.10
C ALA A 72 -7.17 -9.91 24.12
N ARG A 73 -7.02 -11.23 23.92
CA ARG A 73 -6.15 -12.05 24.78
C ARG A 73 -4.70 -11.56 24.66
N GLY A 74 -4.10 -11.20 25.80
CA GLY A 74 -2.74 -10.65 25.86
C GLY A 74 -2.67 -9.13 25.76
N GLU A 75 -3.80 -8.45 25.54
CA GLU A 75 -3.87 -6.98 25.44
C GLU A 75 -4.68 -6.36 26.60
N LEU A 76 -4.71 -7.02 27.76
CA LEU A 76 -5.41 -6.50 28.94
C LEU A 76 -4.81 -5.15 29.42
N GLY A 77 -3.52 -4.95 29.21
CA GLY A 77 -2.81 -3.76 29.67
C GLY A 77 -2.68 -3.71 31.19
N GLU A 78 -2.20 -4.79 31.80
CA GLU A 78 -2.11 -4.95 33.27
C GLU A 78 -1.17 -3.94 33.95
N ASP A 79 -0.15 -3.47 33.24
CA ASP A 79 0.80 -2.49 33.75
C ASP A 79 0.34 -1.06 33.43
N ASP A 80 -0.23 -0.37 34.42
CA ASP A 80 -0.66 1.02 34.29
C ASP A 80 0.51 2.00 34.08
N HIS A 81 1.72 1.66 34.55
CA HIS A 81 2.90 2.51 34.33
C HIS A 81 3.29 2.47 32.85
N LEU A 82 3.31 1.28 32.24
CA LEU A 82 3.62 1.11 30.81
C LEU A 82 2.51 1.59 29.87
N ASN A 83 1.26 1.24 30.16
CA ASN A 83 0.15 1.46 29.22
C ASN A 83 -0.54 2.82 29.40
N ARG A 84 -0.51 3.40 30.61
CA ARG A 84 -1.21 4.65 30.95
C ARG A 84 -0.29 5.76 31.46
N GLY A 85 0.98 5.46 31.75
CA GLY A 85 1.92 6.43 32.31
C GLY A 85 1.61 6.82 33.75
N GLN A 86 0.95 5.94 34.51
CA GLN A 86 0.52 6.23 35.88
C GLN A 86 1.05 5.21 36.89
N ILE A 87 1.37 5.68 38.10
CA ILE A 87 1.70 4.85 39.26
C ILE A 87 0.72 5.22 40.37
N SER A 88 -0.11 4.27 40.80
CA SER A 88 -1.13 4.48 41.85
C SER A 88 -2.07 5.66 41.57
N GLY A 89 -2.42 5.88 40.29
CA GLY A 89 -3.32 6.95 39.85
C GLY A 89 -2.69 8.35 39.72
N ALA A 90 -1.38 8.50 40.01
CA ALA A 90 -0.62 9.72 39.75
C ALA A 90 0.26 9.57 38.51
N TRP A 91 0.57 10.68 37.84
CA TRP A 91 1.49 10.68 36.69
C TRP A 91 2.88 10.17 37.11
N ALA A 92 3.39 9.19 36.36
CA ALA A 92 4.70 8.62 36.64
C ALA A 92 5.81 9.64 36.32
N THR A 93 6.85 9.65 37.16
CA THR A 93 8.07 10.45 36.96
C THR A 93 9.28 9.61 36.53
N THR A 94 9.05 8.30 36.34
CA THR A 94 10.06 7.31 35.94
C THR A 94 9.61 6.59 34.67
N PHE A 95 10.55 5.91 34.01
CA PHE A 95 10.22 5.04 32.87
C PHE A 95 9.87 3.62 33.36
N PRO A 96 8.91 2.94 32.71
CA PRO A 96 8.48 1.58 33.05
C PRO A 96 9.48 0.50 32.61
N MET A 97 10.49 0.87 31.82
CA MET A 97 11.57 0.00 31.39
C MET A 97 12.94 0.68 31.54
N PRO A 98 14.04 -0.09 31.59
CA PRO A 98 15.39 0.47 31.59
C PRO A 98 15.67 1.29 30.33
N VAL A 99 16.16 2.53 30.53
CA VAL A 99 16.56 3.42 29.44
C VAL A 99 17.99 3.07 28.99
N THR A 100 18.11 1.99 28.23
CA THR A 100 19.40 1.55 27.66
C THR A 100 19.74 2.34 26.40
N ALA A 101 21.00 2.29 25.95
CA ALA A 101 21.41 2.91 24.69
C ALA A 101 20.60 2.41 23.48
N GLY A 102 20.20 1.13 23.47
CA GLY A 102 19.34 0.56 22.43
C GLY A 102 17.93 1.16 22.44
N VAL A 103 17.35 1.35 23.62
CA VAL A 103 16.04 2.01 23.77
C VAL A 103 16.11 3.46 23.31
N MET A 104 17.19 4.18 23.65
CA MET A 104 17.38 5.57 23.21
C MET A 104 17.56 5.69 21.70
N SER A 105 18.37 4.84 21.08
CA SER A 105 18.56 4.81 19.63
C SER A 105 17.23 4.52 18.90
N ARG A 106 16.45 3.58 19.42
CA ARG A 106 15.10 3.28 18.90
C ARG A 106 14.13 4.45 19.09
N GLY A 107 14.21 5.13 20.23
CA GLY A 107 13.42 6.31 20.55
C GLY A 107 13.70 7.46 19.60
N GLN A 108 14.97 7.72 19.30
CA GLN A 108 15.39 8.71 18.30
C GLN A 108 14.79 8.37 16.92
N GLU A 109 14.96 7.14 16.44
CA GLU A 109 14.39 6.71 15.15
C GLU A 109 12.87 6.93 15.10
N ARG A 110 12.16 6.61 16.19
CA ARG A 110 10.70 6.77 16.25
C ARG A 110 10.27 8.24 16.36
N TYR A 111 11.01 9.08 17.07
CA TYR A 111 10.78 10.51 17.11
C TYR A 111 10.95 11.13 15.73
N GLU A 112 12.03 10.79 15.02
CA GLU A 112 12.31 11.29 13.66
C GLU A 112 11.22 10.87 12.65
N ILE A 113 10.63 9.67 12.79
CA ILE A 113 9.56 9.20 11.90
C ILE A 113 8.22 9.88 12.18
N TYR A 114 7.83 10.00 13.45
CA TYR A 114 6.44 10.36 13.81
C TYR A 114 6.27 11.76 14.39
N CYS A 115 7.28 12.30 15.09
CA CYS A 115 7.19 13.56 15.84
C CYS A 115 7.86 14.73 15.11
N ALA A 116 9.06 14.49 14.55
CA ALA A 116 9.86 15.50 13.87
C ALA A 116 9.17 16.23 12.71
N PRO A 117 8.23 15.63 11.94
CA PRO A 117 7.51 16.36 10.89
C PRO A 117 6.80 17.63 11.38
N CYS A 118 6.41 17.69 12.66
CA CYS A 118 5.78 18.87 13.28
C CYS A 118 6.64 19.55 14.35
N HIS A 119 7.54 18.80 15.01
CA HIS A 119 8.29 19.28 16.18
C HIS A 119 9.77 19.56 15.94
N GLY A 120 10.29 19.28 14.73
CA GLY A 120 11.71 19.47 14.43
C GLY A 120 12.61 18.40 15.08
N VAL A 121 13.90 18.45 14.76
CA VAL A 121 14.95 17.52 15.24
C VAL A 121 16.05 18.24 16.03
N ASP A 122 15.81 19.52 16.32
CA ASP A 122 16.73 20.55 16.77
C ASP A 122 17.27 20.35 18.20
#